data_AF-A0A7G9P3Z8-F1
#
_entry.id   AF-A0A7G9P3Z8-F1
#
_cell.length_a   1.000
_cell.length_b   1.000
_cell.length_c   1.000
_cell.angle_alpha   90.00
_cell.angle_beta   90.00
_cell.angle_gamma   90.00
#
_symmetry.space_group_name_H-M   'P 1'
#
loop_
_entity.id
_entity.type
_entity.pdbx_description
1 polymer ?
#
loop_
_entity_poly.entity_id
_entity_poly.type
_entity_poly.pdbx_seq_one_letter_code
_entity_poly.pdbx_strand_id
1 'polypeptide(L)'
;MKTTLYLLTAVMMMAVSTTQAATLTVTDDLIFWLKADAGISTTGSDVDSWADQSTSDTYGANDATSAGGSRPTFISSVAALNNMPVVRFDGNSDELSTAAFIDGSTEVTGPFTVFYVGFADVDGGNSSQIFLDGTTSGARGVVTRYSYGASTGEEVHLGPLAGQPTFEFDPNAYHIGTFIYNTVGNPNDALLNGQPATQTEGANSLSSEGFIGLTVGGRFIANEGVNLKGDIAEMLFYQGILTDEETAQVGQYLAERYALSYAGIVVPEPTSVFMILPVATGLLMRRRGR
;
A
#
# COMPACT_ATOMS: atom_id res chain seq x y z
N MET A 1 15.92 -70.39 6.49
CA MET A 1 15.08 -69.19 6.44
C MET A 1 15.74 -68.20 5.50
N LYS A 2 15.08 -67.81 4.40
CA LYS A 2 15.57 -66.78 3.47
C LYS A 2 14.80 -65.50 3.77
N THR A 3 15.49 -64.49 4.28
CA THR A 3 14.89 -63.18 4.60
C THR A 3 14.99 -62.31 3.35
N THR A 4 13.87 -62.10 2.67
CA THR A 4 13.79 -61.19 1.53
C THR A 4 13.54 -59.78 2.05
N LEU A 5 14.51 -58.88 1.82
CA LEU A 5 14.43 -57.47 2.19
C LEU A 5 13.74 -56.71 1.06
N TYR A 6 12.57 -56.12 1.32
CA TYR A 6 11.88 -55.24 0.38
C TYR A 6 12.40 -53.81 0.55
N LEU A 7 13.00 -53.26 -0.49
CA LEU A 7 13.44 -51.86 -0.56
C LEU A 7 12.20 -50.99 -0.85
N LEU A 8 11.77 -50.19 0.12
CA LEU A 8 10.68 -49.23 -0.06
C LEU A 8 11.28 -47.95 -0.68
N THR A 9 11.08 -47.73 -1.98
CA THR A 9 11.43 -46.46 -2.62
C THR A 9 10.40 -45.41 -2.25
N ALA A 10 10.78 -44.45 -1.40
CA ALA A 10 9.97 -43.26 -1.13
C ALA A 10 10.06 -42.32 -2.34
N VAL A 11 8.96 -42.17 -3.07
CA VAL A 11 8.82 -41.13 -4.09
C VAL A 11 8.50 -39.83 -3.36
N MET A 12 9.49 -38.94 -3.28
CA MET A 12 9.28 -37.59 -2.74
C MET A 12 8.56 -36.77 -3.81
N MET A 13 7.25 -36.57 -3.67
CA MET A 13 6.52 -35.58 -4.46
C MET A 13 6.99 -34.19 -4.01
N MET A 14 7.74 -33.50 -4.86
CA MET A 14 7.87 -32.05 -4.73
C MET A 14 6.52 -31.44 -5.10
N ALA A 15 5.82 -30.88 -4.11
CA ALA A 15 4.73 -29.97 -4.38
C ALA A 15 5.33 -28.72 -5.02
N VAL A 16 5.07 -28.52 -6.32
CA VAL A 16 5.35 -27.25 -6.99
C VAL A 16 4.17 -26.34 -6.65
N SER A 17 4.34 -25.51 -5.62
CA SER A 17 3.39 -24.45 -5.33
C SER A 17 3.62 -23.34 -6.36
N THR A 18 2.76 -23.24 -7.37
CA THR A 18 2.70 -22.04 -8.20
C THR A 18 2.04 -20.94 -7.37
N THR A 19 2.82 -19.97 -6.91
CA THR A 19 2.29 -18.73 -6.32
C THR A 19 1.52 -18.00 -7.42
N GLN A 20 0.19 -18.01 -7.34
CA GLN A 20 -0.63 -17.09 -8.13
C GLN A 20 -0.26 -15.66 -7.70
N ALA A 21 -0.08 -14.75 -8.66
CA ALA A 21 0.16 -13.36 -8.32
C ALA A 21 -1.04 -12.81 -7.54
N ALA A 22 -0.77 -12.14 -6.42
CA ALA A 22 -1.80 -11.46 -5.64
C ALA A 22 -2.61 -10.54 -6.57
N THR A 23 -3.93 -10.60 -6.48
CA THR A 23 -4.86 -9.84 -7.32
C THR A 23 -5.67 -8.89 -6.44
N LEU A 24 -5.72 -7.61 -6.83
CA LEU A 24 -6.56 -6.63 -6.16
C LEU A 24 -8.02 -6.87 -6.57
N THR A 25 -8.88 -7.16 -5.59
CA THR A 25 -10.32 -7.42 -5.81
C THR A 25 -11.21 -6.22 -5.53
N VAL A 26 -10.76 -5.31 -4.66
CA VAL A 26 -11.48 -4.08 -4.30
C VAL A 26 -11.04 -2.98 -5.27
N THR A 27 -11.77 -2.81 -6.37
CA THR A 27 -11.48 -1.80 -7.40
C THR A 27 -12.57 -0.73 -7.53
N ASP A 28 -13.71 -0.94 -6.89
CA ASP A 28 -14.78 0.06 -6.85
C ASP A 28 -14.27 1.32 -6.15
N ASP A 29 -14.59 2.48 -6.71
CA ASP A 29 -14.14 3.81 -6.26
C ASP A 29 -12.62 4.00 -6.14
N LEU A 30 -11.79 3.11 -6.70
CA LEU A 30 -10.34 3.31 -6.85
C LEU A 30 -10.07 4.37 -7.91
N ILE A 31 -9.61 5.55 -7.50
CA ILE A 31 -9.45 6.73 -8.37
C ILE A 31 -7.99 7.02 -8.75
N PHE A 32 -7.03 6.41 -8.08
CA PHE A 32 -5.61 6.55 -8.38
C PHE A 32 -4.84 5.33 -7.86
N TRP A 33 -4.03 4.70 -8.72
CA TRP A 33 -3.28 3.50 -8.40
C TRP A 33 -1.91 3.51 -9.10
N LEU A 34 -0.86 3.64 -8.30
CA LEU A 34 0.51 3.61 -8.77
C LEU A 34 1.22 2.34 -8.31
N LYS A 35 1.86 1.61 -9.23
CA LYS A 35 2.59 0.36 -8.95
C LYS A 35 3.98 0.37 -9.56
N ALA A 36 5.05 0.18 -8.80
CA ALA A 36 6.39 0.40 -9.34
C ALA A 36 6.77 -0.64 -10.42
N ASP A 37 6.08 -1.78 -10.50
CA ASP A 37 6.30 -2.80 -11.53
C ASP A 37 5.43 -2.61 -12.79
N ALA A 38 4.61 -1.55 -12.85
CA ALA A 38 3.77 -1.23 -14.01
C ALA A 38 3.70 0.29 -14.27
N GLY A 39 3.65 0.70 -15.53
CA GLY A 39 3.42 2.11 -15.88
C GLY A 39 4.59 3.08 -15.62
N ILE A 40 5.76 2.60 -15.20
CA ILE A 40 6.96 3.44 -15.04
C ILE A 40 7.60 3.73 -16.40
N SER A 41 7.82 5.02 -16.69
CA SER A 41 8.68 5.49 -17.76
C SER A 41 9.92 6.16 -17.17
N THR A 42 11.10 5.86 -17.72
CA THR A 42 12.37 6.42 -17.23
C THR A 42 13.25 6.98 -18.33
N THR A 43 14.14 7.90 -17.93
CA THR A 43 15.31 8.31 -18.70
C THR A 43 16.52 7.89 -17.88
N GLY A 44 17.16 6.78 -18.28
CA GLY A 44 18.11 6.10 -17.40
C GLY A 44 17.39 5.50 -16.20
N SER A 45 17.83 5.83 -14.98
CA SER A 45 17.18 5.43 -13.74
C SER A 45 16.14 6.44 -13.25
N ASP A 46 16.12 7.65 -13.80
CA ASP A 46 15.24 8.70 -13.29
C ASP A 46 13.82 8.43 -13.78
N VAL A 47 12.79 8.63 -12.95
CA VAL A 47 11.39 8.40 -13.33
C VAL A 47 10.83 9.66 -14.01
N ASP A 48 10.37 9.53 -15.26
CA ASP A 48 9.69 10.60 -16.00
C ASP A 48 8.20 10.62 -15.64
N SER A 49 7.59 9.42 -15.60
CA SER A 49 6.18 9.26 -15.32
C SER A 49 5.90 7.91 -14.67
N TRP A 50 4.81 7.88 -13.91
CA TRP A 50 4.23 6.71 -13.29
C TRP A 50 2.75 6.68 -13.63
N ALA A 51 2.39 5.81 -14.57
CA ALA A 51 1.04 5.77 -15.12
C ALA A 51 0.04 5.21 -14.11
N ASP A 52 -1.14 5.82 -14.04
CA ASP A 52 -2.25 5.35 -13.24
C ASP A 52 -2.75 3.98 -13.76
N GLN A 53 -2.88 3.03 -12.84
CA GLN A 53 -3.37 1.67 -13.10
C GLN A 53 -4.84 1.51 -12.73
N SER A 54 -5.47 2.54 -12.16
CA SER A 54 -6.88 2.52 -11.81
C SER A 54 -7.73 2.37 -13.07
N THR A 55 -8.88 1.69 -12.96
CA THR A 55 -9.83 1.57 -14.07
C THR A 55 -10.75 2.79 -14.17
N SER A 56 -10.61 3.75 -13.26
CA SER A 56 -11.42 4.95 -13.15
C SER A 56 -10.77 6.09 -13.93
N ASP A 57 -11.54 6.73 -14.79
CA ASP A 57 -11.12 7.96 -15.50
C ASP A 57 -11.88 9.18 -14.96
N THR A 58 -12.39 9.11 -13.72
CA THR A 58 -13.27 10.14 -13.13
C THR A 58 -12.67 11.55 -13.18
N TYR A 59 -11.35 11.67 -13.04
CA TYR A 59 -10.64 12.94 -12.98
C TYR A 59 -9.75 13.23 -14.21
N GLY A 60 -9.52 12.24 -15.07
CA GLY A 60 -8.76 12.38 -16.33
C GLY A 60 -7.27 12.70 -16.15
N ALA A 61 -6.37 11.98 -16.82
CA ALA A 61 -4.92 12.25 -16.76
C ALA A 61 -4.31 12.17 -15.33
N ASN A 62 -4.65 11.09 -14.62
CA ASN A 62 -4.16 10.78 -13.28
C ASN A 62 -2.69 10.32 -13.25
N ASP A 63 -2.01 10.18 -14.38
CA ASP A 63 -0.60 9.80 -14.42
C ASP A 63 0.25 10.79 -13.61
N ALA A 64 1.09 10.28 -12.72
CA ALA A 64 2.02 11.10 -11.97
C ALA A 64 3.29 11.35 -12.80
N THR A 65 3.73 12.60 -12.90
CA THR A 65 4.87 12.99 -13.75
C THR A 65 5.87 13.84 -12.99
N SER A 66 7.13 13.78 -13.42
CA SER A 66 8.21 14.59 -12.86
C SER A 66 9.20 15.01 -13.95
N ALA A 67 9.95 16.07 -13.70
CA ALA A 67 10.89 16.64 -14.65
C ALA A 67 12.12 17.23 -13.96
N GLY A 68 13.24 17.28 -14.71
CA GLY A 68 14.47 17.91 -14.25
C GLY A 68 15.05 17.23 -13.01
N GLY A 69 15.52 18.04 -12.04
CA GLY A 69 16.15 17.56 -10.80
C GLY A 69 15.18 17.11 -9.71
N SER A 70 13.87 17.10 -9.97
CA SER A 70 12.83 16.61 -9.05
C SER A 70 12.45 15.16 -9.31
N ARG A 71 13.18 14.46 -10.17
CA ARG A 71 12.83 13.12 -10.62
C ARG A 71 13.34 12.08 -9.62
N PRO A 72 12.45 11.28 -9.02
CA PRO A 72 12.88 10.17 -8.19
C PRO A 72 13.57 9.09 -9.04
N THR A 73 14.25 8.18 -8.36
CA THR A 73 15.02 7.10 -8.98
C THR A 73 14.23 5.79 -8.97
N PHE A 74 14.15 5.11 -10.10
CA PHE A 74 13.61 3.75 -10.20
C PHE A 74 14.62 2.72 -9.71
N ILE A 75 14.19 1.88 -8.77
CA ILE A 75 14.97 0.75 -8.26
C ILE A 75 14.25 -0.53 -8.65
N SER A 76 14.84 -1.31 -9.55
CA SER A 76 14.16 -2.42 -10.21
C SER A 76 13.91 -3.66 -9.35
N SER A 77 14.55 -3.77 -8.19
CA SER A 77 14.43 -4.94 -7.31
C SER A 77 14.93 -4.62 -5.91
N VAL A 78 14.07 -4.83 -4.91
CA VAL A 78 14.41 -4.70 -3.50
C VAL A 78 14.20 -6.04 -2.80
N ALA A 79 15.27 -6.61 -2.23
CA ALA A 79 15.23 -7.93 -1.60
C ALA A 79 14.24 -8.01 -0.41
N ALA A 80 14.08 -6.91 0.34
CA ALA A 80 13.15 -6.82 1.46
C ALA A 80 11.66 -6.76 1.03
N LEU A 81 11.39 -6.57 -0.25
CA LEU A 81 10.04 -6.45 -0.83
C LEU A 81 9.79 -7.56 -1.85
N ASN A 82 10.20 -8.79 -1.56
CA ASN A 82 10.02 -9.91 -2.48
C ASN A 82 10.67 -9.69 -3.88
N ASN A 83 11.78 -8.93 -3.94
CA ASN A 83 12.44 -8.49 -5.18
C ASN A 83 11.55 -7.63 -6.11
N MET A 84 10.49 -7.03 -5.57
CA MET A 84 9.67 -6.07 -6.28
C MET A 84 10.40 -4.72 -6.42
N PRO A 85 10.10 -3.94 -7.48
CA PRO A 85 10.67 -2.63 -7.67
C PRO A 85 10.04 -1.57 -6.75
N VAL A 86 10.71 -0.42 -6.66
CA VAL A 86 10.24 0.78 -5.95
C VAL A 86 10.63 2.05 -6.72
N VAL A 87 9.95 3.14 -6.40
CA VAL A 87 10.38 4.51 -6.73
C VAL A 87 10.99 5.13 -5.47
N ARG A 88 12.25 5.55 -5.56
CA ARG A 88 13.06 6.09 -4.46
C ARG A 88 13.16 7.60 -4.56
N PHE A 89 12.86 8.26 -3.45
CA PHE A 89 12.90 9.71 -3.27
C PHE A 89 14.08 10.10 -2.39
N ASP A 90 14.76 11.20 -2.76
CA ASP A 90 16.02 11.62 -2.16
C ASP A 90 15.91 12.50 -0.90
N GLY A 91 14.71 12.99 -0.58
CA GLY A 91 14.45 13.89 0.54
C GLY A 91 14.69 15.38 0.27
N ASN A 92 15.19 15.75 -0.90
CA ASN A 92 15.53 17.14 -1.21
C ASN A 92 14.52 17.80 -2.14
N SER A 93 14.21 17.16 -3.25
CA SER A 93 13.39 17.75 -4.31
C SER A 93 12.55 16.76 -5.09
N ASP A 94 12.71 15.47 -4.83
CA ASP A 94 11.99 14.44 -5.58
C ASP A 94 10.50 14.50 -5.29
N GLU A 95 9.71 14.55 -6.36
CA GLU A 95 8.25 14.49 -6.31
C GLU A 95 7.69 14.12 -7.69
N LEU A 96 6.49 13.54 -7.72
CA LEU A 96 5.67 13.44 -8.93
C LEU A 96 4.32 14.10 -8.71
N SER A 97 3.83 14.83 -9.69
CA SER A 97 2.51 15.47 -9.64
C SER A 97 1.62 15.03 -10.80
N THR A 98 0.31 15.00 -10.54
CA THR A 98 -0.69 14.65 -11.55
C THR A 98 -1.20 15.90 -12.27
N ALA A 99 -1.37 15.80 -13.59
CA ALA A 99 -1.85 16.93 -14.40
C ALA A 99 -3.35 17.20 -14.20
N ALA A 100 -4.12 16.17 -13.82
CA ALA A 100 -5.57 16.22 -13.56
C ALA A 100 -6.02 17.33 -12.58
N PHE A 101 -5.11 17.75 -11.69
CA PHE A 101 -5.41 18.64 -10.58
C PHE A 101 -4.64 19.98 -10.65
N ILE A 102 -3.79 20.18 -11.64
CA ILE A 102 -2.81 21.28 -11.63
C ILE A 102 -3.43 22.69 -11.74
N ASP A 103 -4.67 22.79 -12.22
CA ASP A 103 -5.40 24.06 -12.32
C ASP A 103 -6.31 24.36 -11.12
N GLY A 104 -6.36 23.44 -10.14
CA GLY A 104 -7.20 23.54 -8.94
C GLY A 104 -8.71 23.54 -9.21
N SER A 105 -9.14 23.18 -10.43
CA SER A 105 -10.57 23.08 -10.79
C SER A 105 -11.17 21.70 -10.49
N THR A 106 -10.31 20.71 -10.28
CA THR A 106 -10.65 19.35 -9.85
C THR A 106 -10.40 19.22 -8.36
N GLU A 107 -11.37 18.67 -7.62
CA GLU A 107 -11.26 18.45 -6.18
C GLU A 107 -11.79 17.05 -5.82
N VAL A 108 -10.99 16.31 -5.05
CA VAL A 108 -11.40 15.07 -4.36
C VAL A 108 -11.83 15.45 -2.96
N THR A 109 -13.14 15.61 -2.76
CA THR A 109 -13.71 15.89 -1.43
C THR A 109 -13.86 14.60 -0.64
N GLY A 110 -13.60 14.64 0.67
CA GLY A 110 -13.79 13.45 1.50
C GLY A 110 -15.24 12.95 1.57
N PRO A 111 -15.44 11.70 2.01
CA PRO A 111 -14.42 10.83 2.60
C PRO A 111 -13.54 10.08 1.58
N PHE A 112 -12.39 9.58 2.03
CA PHE A 112 -11.47 8.78 1.21
C PHE A 112 -10.61 7.82 2.03
N THR A 113 -10.03 6.82 1.37
CA THR A 113 -9.09 5.85 1.95
C THR A 113 -7.85 5.76 1.07
N VAL A 114 -6.65 5.84 1.68
CA VAL A 114 -5.37 5.75 0.98
C VAL A 114 -4.54 4.61 1.57
N PHE A 115 -3.92 3.81 0.70
CA PHE A 115 -2.91 2.81 1.05
C PHE A 115 -1.58 3.14 0.40
N TYR A 116 -0.48 2.81 1.06
CA TYR A 116 0.82 2.69 0.40
C TYR A 116 1.64 1.52 0.94
N VAL A 117 2.62 1.11 0.14
CA VAL A 117 3.74 0.25 0.58
C VAL A 117 5.03 1.02 0.44
N GLY A 118 5.77 1.17 1.52
CA GLY A 118 6.95 2.03 1.52
C GLY A 118 7.64 2.13 2.87
N PHE A 119 8.64 3.01 2.94
CA PHE A 119 9.22 3.49 4.18
C PHE A 119 9.73 4.93 3.99
N ALA A 120 9.98 5.61 5.09
CA ALA A 120 10.58 6.93 5.12
C ALA A 120 11.78 6.94 6.08
N ASP A 121 12.97 7.19 5.53
CA ASP A 121 14.26 7.15 6.22
C ASP A 121 14.32 8.16 7.36
N VAL A 122 15.04 7.83 8.43
CA VAL A 122 15.33 8.75 9.52
C VAL A 122 16.33 9.80 9.04
N ASP A 123 15.84 10.89 8.48
CA ASP A 123 16.66 12.09 8.39
C ASP A 123 16.89 12.63 9.79
N GLY A 124 18.15 12.77 10.21
CA GLY A 124 18.58 13.10 11.57
C GLY A 124 18.20 14.51 12.08
N GLY A 125 17.06 15.05 11.65
CA GLY A 125 16.44 16.30 12.10
C GLY A 125 14.93 16.16 12.33
N ASN A 126 14.31 17.20 12.90
CA ASN A 126 12.85 17.30 13.04
C ASN A 126 12.18 17.58 11.68
N SER A 127 12.14 16.60 10.77
CA SER A 127 11.59 16.76 9.42
C SER A 127 10.36 15.89 9.23
N SER A 128 9.23 16.51 8.89
CA SER A 128 8.12 15.80 8.24
C SER A 128 8.61 15.21 6.91
N GLN A 129 8.03 14.10 6.47
CA GLN A 129 8.24 13.51 5.14
C GLN A 129 6.89 13.12 4.58
N ILE A 130 6.69 13.26 3.27
CA ILE A 130 5.35 13.21 2.66
C ILE A 130 5.28 12.12 1.62
N PHE A 131 4.37 11.18 1.81
CA PHE A 131 4.07 10.18 0.79
C PHE A 131 3.10 10.74 -0.26
N LEU A 132 2.06 11.44 0.17
CA LEU A 132 1.04 12.04 -0.70
C LEU A 132 0.50 13.35 -0.10
N ASP A 133 0.38 14.40 -0.90
CA ASP A 133 -0.27 15.67 -0.55
C ASP A 133 -1.15 16.18 -1.70
N GLY A 134 -2.21 16.90 -1.36
CA GLY A 134 -3.14 17.48 -2.32
C GLY A 134 -3.74 18.83 -1.92
N THR A 135 -3.22 19.49 -0.88
CA THR A 135 -3.89 20.68 -0.32
C THR A 135 -2.96 21.87 -0.17
N THR A 136 -3.54 23.07 -0.17
CA THR A 136 -2.78 24.34 -0.13
C THR A 136 -2.74 25.01 1.24
N SER A 137 -3.49 24.52 2.24
CA SER A 137 -3.59 25.20 3.55
C SER A 137 -2.58 24.67 4.58
N GLY A 138 -2.60 25.21 5.79
CA GLY A 138 -1.91 24.61 6.95
C GLY A 138 -2.72 23.48 7.61
N ALA A 139 -3.93 23.22 7.11
CA ALA A 139 -4.83 22.16 7.55
C ALA A 139 -4.85 21.06 6.47
N ARG A 140 -3.68 20.43 6.32
CA ARG A 140 -3.32 19.76 5.07
C ARG A 140 -3.83 18.35 4.96
N GLY A 141 -4.25 17.99 3.75
CA GLY A 141 -4.42 16.70 3.08
C GLY A 141 -3.19 15.80 2.96
N VAL A 142 -2.51 15.35 4.03
CA VAL A 142 -1.20 14.71 3.87
C VAL A 142 -1.07 13.35 4.52
N VAL A 143 -0.56 12.39 3.75
CA VAL A 143 0.02 11.16 4.29
C VAL A 143 1.49 11.41 4.61
N THR A 144 1.87 11.38 5.90
CA THR A 144 3.22 11.75 6.33
C THR A 144 3.86 10.78 7.28
N ARG A 145 5.18 10.84 7.32
CA ARG A 145 5.93 10.54 8.53
C ARG A 145 6.23 11.85 9.26
N TYR A 146 6.06 11.87 10.59
CA TYR A 146 6.41 13.02 11.43
C TYR A 146 7.40 12.61 12.52
N SER A 147 8.37 13.48 12.79
CA SER A 147 9.34 13.31 13.87
C SER A 147 9.51 14.66 14.57
N TYR A 148 9.00 14.77 15.79
CA TYR A 148 9.13 15.96 16.62
C TYR A 148 9.44 15.57 18.06
N GLY A 149 10.63 15.92 18.54
CA GLY A 149 11.06 15.58 19.89
C GLY A 149 11.31 14.07 20.04
N ALA A 150 10.74 13.46 21.08
CA ALA A 150 10.93 12.03 21.40
C ALA A 150 9.88 11.10 20.77
N SER A 151 8.90 11.65 20.03
CA SER A 151 7.90 10.87 19.30
C SER A 151 8.33 10.68 17.85
N THR A 152 8.50 9.43 17.46
CA THR A 152 8.66 8.99 16.06
C THR A 152 7.41 8.18 15.68
N GLY A 153 6.67 8.64 14.67
CA GLY A 153 5.43 8.01 14.23
C GLY A 153 5.13 8.32 12.76
N GLU A 154 4.26 7.52 12.15
CA GLU A 154 3.59 7.91 10.91
C GLU A 154 2.25 8.53 11.27
N GLU A 155 1.93 9.64 10.63
CA GLU A 155 0.76 10.45 10.93
C GLU A 155 0.08 10.87 9.64
N VAL A 156 -1.24 10.76 9.62
CA VAL A 156 -2.05 11.51 8.65
C VAL A 156 -2.25 12.89 9.21
N HIS A 157 -1.82 13.88 8.46
CA HIS A 157 -2.27 15.24 8.69
C HIS A 157 -3.52 15.44 7.84
N LEU A 158 -4.61 15.90 8.46
CA LEU A 158 -5.81 16.47 7.81
C LEU A 158 -6.28 17.71 8.58
N GLY A 159 -5.37 18.60 8.91
CA GLY A 159 -5.66 19.67 9.87
C GLY A 159 -4.46 20.13 10.68
N PRO A 160 -4.61 21.15 11.55
CA PRO A 160 -3.52 21.65 12.38
C PRO A 160 -2.99 20.60 13.39
N LEU A 161 -1.66 20.60 13.54
CA LEU A 161 -0.71 19.65 14.15
C LEU A 161 -0.92 19.16 15.62
N ALA A 162 -2.14 19.10 16.18
CA ALA A 162 -2.32 18.63 17.57
C ALA A 162 -3.33 17.46 17.71
N GLY A 163 -2.97 16.47 18.54
CA GLY A 163 -3.85 15.38 19.01
C GLY A 163 -3.94 14.15 18.08
N GLN A 164 -2.85 13.70 17.47
CA GLN A 164 -2.87 12.72 16.37
C GLN A 164 -2.59 11.26 16.80
N PRO A 165 -3.02 10.27 15.99
CA PRO A 165 -2.64 8.87 16.16
C PRO A 165 -1.13 8.69 16.05
N THR A 166 -0.51 8.01 17.01
CA THR A 166 0.92 7.65 16.95
C THR A 166 1.11 6.15 16.87
N PHE A 167 2.06 5.70 16.06
CA PHE A 167 2.49 4.30 15.99
C PHE A 167 3.93 4.14 16.48
N GLU A 168 4.22 2.99 17.08
CA GLU A 168 5.60 2.51 17.21
C GLU A 168 5.93 1.68 15.96
N PHE A 169 6.98 2.06 15.24
CA PHE A 169 7.41 1.37 14.02
C PHE A 169 8.93 1.42 13.86
N ASP A 170 9.48 0.47 13.09
CA ASP A 170 10.86 0.53 12.65
C ASP A 170 10.95 1.48 11.44
N PRO A 171 11.58 2.65 11.57
CA PRO A 171 11.60 3.66 10.50
C PRO A 171 12.37 3.22 9.26
N ASN A 172 13.12 2.12 9.32
CA ASN A 172 13.88 1.59 8.19
C ASN A 172 13.28 0.31 7.61
N ALA A 173 12.06 -0.06 8.04
CA ALA A 173 11.36 -1.23 7.55
C ALA A 173 10.19 -0.84 6.63
N TYR A 174 10.06 -1.57 5.52
CA TYR A 174 8.88 -1.48 4.70
C TYR A 174 7.64 -1.91 5.47
N HIS A 175 6.56 -1.18 5.26
CA HIS A 175 5.26 -1.43 5.88
C HIS A 175 4.13 -1.07 4.92
N ILE A 176 2.93 -1.48 5.31
CA ILE A 176 1.67 -1.08 4.66
C ILE A 176 1.04 0.00 5.54
N GLY A 177 0.98 1.23 5.02
CA GLY A 177 0.25 2.33 5.65
C GLY A 177 -1.17 2.41 5.08
N THR A 178 -2.18 2.54 5.95
CA THR A 178 -3.57 2.79 5.58
C THR A 178 -4.08 4.03 6.30
N PHE A 179 -4.76 4.89 5.56
CA PHE A 179 -5.27 6.16 6.05
C PHE A 179 -6.71 6.35 5.63
N ILE A 180 -7.58 6.63 6.59
CA ILE A 180 -9.01 6.79 6.39
C ILE A 180 -9.38 8.21 6.81
N TYR A 181 -9.89 8.98 5.86
CA TYR A 181 -10.52 10.27 6.13
C TYR A 181 -12.03 10.14 6.09
N ASN A 182 -12.67 10.51 7.19
CA ASN A 182 -14.10 10.52 7.37
C ASN A 182 -14.59 11.94 7.71
N THR A 183 -15.62 12.41 7.02
CA THR A 183 -16.20 13.74 7.23
C THR A 183 -17.24 13.78 8.37
N VAL A 184 -17.55 12.64 9.00
CA VAL A 184 -18.54 12.52 10.08
C VAL A 184 -18.02 11.61 11.21
N GLY A 185 -18.10 12.05 12.47
CA GLY A 185 -17.77 11.21 13.65
C GLY A 185 -16.34 11.41 14.16
N ASN A 186 -15.68 10.32 14.62
CA ASN A 186 -14.24 10.34 14.93
C ASN A 186 -13.50 10.22 13.58
N PRO A 187 -12.97 11.33 13.04
CA PRO A 187 -12.91 11.52 11.60
C PRO A 187 -11.68 10.88 10.93
N ASN A 188 -10.75 10.31 11.69
CA ASN A 188 -9.55 9.70 11.14
C ASN A 188 -9.26 8.37 11.81
N ASP A 189 -8.99 7.36 10.98
CA ASP A 189 -8.34 6.14 11.43
C ASP A 189 -7.11 5.91 10.55
N ALA A 190 -6.09 5.34 11.17
CA ALA A 190 -4.87 4.96 10.49
C ALA A 190 -4.51 3.56 10.94
N LEU A 191 -4.06 2.75 10.00
CA LEU A 191 -3.56 1.42 10.28
C LEU A 191 -2.13 1.31 9.77
N LEU A 192 -1.29 0.69 10.57
CA LEU A 192 0.05 0.30 10.18
C LEU A 192 0.16 -1.22 10.21
N ASN A 193 0.44 -1.83 9.07
CA ASN A 193 0.44 -3.28 8.92
C ASN A 193 -0.87 -3.93 9.44
N GLY A 194 -2.00 -3.23 9.26
CA GLY A 194 -3.33 -3.67 9.69
C GLY A 194 -3.61 -3.52 11.19
N GLN A 195 -2.70 -2.91 11.96
CA GLN A 195 -2.93 -2.58 13.37
C GLN A 195 -3.40 -1.13 13.47
N PRO A 196 -4.51 -0.84 14.19
CA PRO A 196 -4.99 0.52 14.36
C PRO A 196 -4.04 1.34 15.23
N ALA A 197 -3.99 2.64 14.99
CA ALA A 197 -3.19 3.56 15.78
C ALA A 197 -3.68 3.69 17.23
N THR A 198 -2.78 4.03 18.14
CA THR A 198 -3.21 4.53 19.46
C THR A 198 -3.56 6.00 19.33
N GLN A 199 -4.85 6.34 19.47
CA GLN A 199 -5.30 7.73 19.43
C GLN A 199 -5.01 8.45 20.76
N THR A 200 -4.52 9.68 20.69
CA THR A 200 -4.54 10.61 21.83
C THR A 200 -5.85 11.38 21.80
N GLU A 201 -6.61 11.42 22.91
CA GLU A 201 -7.86 12.19 22.99
C GLU A 201 -7.63 13.68 22.66
N GLY A 202 -8.54 14.28 21.87
CA GLY A 202 -8.54 15.72 21.59
C GLY A 202 -8.18 16.15 20.17
N ALA A 203 -8.31 15.27 19.17
CA ALA A 203 -8.11 15.61 17.75
C ALA A 203 -8.88 16.89 17.39
N ASN A 204 -8.17 17.88 16.84
CA ASN A 204 -8.78 19.12 16.36
C ASN A 204 -9.81 18.82 15.26
N SER A 205 -10.83 19.68 15.16
CA SER A 205 -11.70 19.71 13.98
C SER A 205 -10.86 19.91 12.71
N LEU A 206 -10.96 18.94 11.82
CA LEU A 206 -10.25 18.89 10.55
C LEU A 206 -10.79 19.95 9.58
N SER A 207 -9.97 20.34 8.61
CA SER A 207 -10.46 21.06 7.44
C SER A 207 -11.42 20.18 6.66
N SER A 208 -12.44 20.80 6.06
CA SER A 208 -13.31 20.17 5.06
C SER A 208 -12.77 20.39 3.64
N GLU A 209 -11.47 20.66 3.51
CA GLU A 209 -10.83 20.94 2.22
C GLU A 209 -10.56 19.61 1.51
N GLY A 210 -10.99 19.51 0.26
CA GLY A 210 -10.65 18.37 -0.59
C GLY A 210 -9.25 18.49 -1.17
N PHE A 211 -8.81 17.41 -1.80
CA PHE A 211 -7.53 17.35 -2.50
C PHE A 211 -7.72 18.02 -3.86
N ILE A 212 -7.08 19.16 -4.05
CA ILE A 212 -7.00 19.91 -5.30
C ILE A 212 -5.70 19.62 -6.04
N GLY A 213 -5.02 18.53 -5.67
CA GLY A 213 -3.71 18.09 -6.12
C GLY A 213 -3.50 16.62 -5.75
N LEU A 214 -2.67 15.90 -6.51
CA LEU A 214 -2.05 14.66 -6.05
C LEU A 214 -0.55 14.73 -6.33
N THR A 215 0.22 15.02 -5.28
CA THR A 215 1.69 15.06 -5.31
C THR A 215 2.25 13.93 -4.48
N VAL A 216 2.98 13.04 -5.13
CA VAL A 216 3.63 11.87 -4.53
C VAL A 216 5.05 12.23 -4.14
N GLY A 217 5.43 11.95 -2.90
CA GLY A 217 6.80 12.17 -2.41
C GLY A 217 7.15 13.61 -2.03
N GLY A 218 6.21 14.56 -2.16
CA GLY A 218 6.46 15.98 -1.92
C GLY A 218 5.19 16.75 -1.57
N ARG A 219 5.36 18.02 -1.20
CA ARG A 219 4.24 18.94 -0.95
C ARG A 219 3.60 19.35 -2.27
N PHE A 220 2.27 19.46 -2.30
CA PHE A 220 1.57 19.98 -3.47
C PHE A 220 1.91 21.46 -3.74
N ILE A 221 2.12 22.26 -2.69
CA ILE A 221 2.68 23.60 -2.86
C ILE A 221 4.21 23.50 -3.03
N ALA A 222 4.66 23.83 -4.23
CA ALA A 222 6.07 23.95 -4.56
C ALA A 222 6.83 24.93 -3.63
N ASN A 223 8.07 24.56 -3.27
CA ASN A 223 9.06 25.35 -2.50
C ASN A 223 8.99 25.31 -0.97
N GLU A 224 8.28 24.36 -0.36
CA GLU A 224 8.26 24.26 1.11
C GLU A 224 9.21 23.18 1.71
N GLY A 225 10.04 22.53 0.89
CA GLY A 225 11.21 21.77 1.35
C GLY A 225 10.91 20.57 2.27
N VAL A 226 9.77 19.91 2.04
CA VAL A 226 9.36 18.72 2.80
C VAL A 226 9.04 17.63 1.79
N ASN A 227 10.06 16.84 1.50
CA ASN A 227 10.02 15.75 0.54
C ASN A 227 10.28 14.42 1.26
N LEU A 228 9.79 13.35 0.68
CA LEU A 228 10.08 12.00 1.13
C LEU A 228 11.56 11.72 0.90
N LYS A 229 12.23 11.21 1.92
CA LYS A 229 13.46 10.44 1.75
C LYS A 229 13.12 9.00 2.04
N GLY A 230 13.02 8.17 1.02
CA GLY A 230 12.49 6.82 1.19
C GLY A 230 11.96 6.23 -0.10
N ASP A 231 11.22 5.14 0.04
CA ASP A 231 10.74 4.34 -1.08
C ASP A 231 9.22 4.22 -1.06
N ILE A 232 8.62 4.25 -2.26
CA ILE A 232 7.22 3.87 -2.50
C ILE A 232 7.19 2.76 -3.52
N ALA A 233 6.57 1.63 -3.16
CA ALA A 233 6.41 0.46 -4.02
C ALA A 233 5.04 0.43 -4.70
N GLU A 234 3.98 0.79 -3.96
CA GLU A 234 2.60 0.85 -4.45
C GLU A 234 1.81 1.90 -3.67
N MET A 235 0.84 2.55 -4.31
CA MET A 235 -0.10 3.49 -3.70
C MET A 235 -1.50 3.32 -4.30
N LEU A 236 -2.53 3.28 -3.45
CA LEU A 236 -3.93 3.19 -3.84
C LEU A 236 -4.74 4.29 -3.17
N PHE A 237 -5.59 4.98 -3.92
CA PHE A 237 -6.49 6.02 -3.41
C PHE A 237 -7.93 5.70 -3.82
N TYR A 238 -8.79 5.51 -2.82
CA TYR A 238 -10.23 5.30 -2.98
C TYR A 238 -11.04 6.55 -2.62
N GLN A 239 -12.02 6.91 -3.46
CA GLN A 239 -13.02 7.94 -3.19
C GLN A 239 -14.14 7.37 -2.30
N GLY A 240 -13.82 7.13 -1.03
CA GLY A 240 -14.78 6.65 -0.03
C GLY A 240 -14.09 6.03 1.19
N ILE A 241 -14.91 5.63 2.16
CA ILE A 241 -14.46 4.80 3.29
C ILE A 241 -14.67 3.35 2.90
N LEU A 242 -13.59 2.59 2.80
CA LEU A 242 -13.69 1.15 2.62
C LEU A 242 -14.25 0.50 3.89
N THR A 243 -15.02 -0.57 3.73
CA THR A 243 -15.42 -1.42 4.85
C THR A 243 -14.19 -2.10 5.49
N ASP A 244 -14.33 -2.61 6.71
CA ASP A 244 -13.29 -3.39 7.39
C ASP A 244 -12.83 -4.60 6.54
N GLU A 245 -13.79 -5.25 5.87
CA GLU A 245 -13.57 -6.37 4.98
C GLU A 245 -12.76 -5.95 3.74
N GLU A 246 -13.17 -4.87 3.07
CA GLU A 246 -12.45 -4.34 1.90
C GLU A 246 -11.04 -3.86 2.29
N THR A 247 -10.92 -3.18 3.43
CA THR A 247 -9.64 -2.72 3.99
C THR A 247 -8.71 -3.92 4.26
N ALA A 248 -9.25 -5.01 4.82
CA ALA A 248 -8.49 -6.24 5.02
C ALA A 248 -8.08 -6.89 3.69
N GLN A 249 -8.96 -6.93 2.69
CA GLN A 249 -8.66 -7.49 1.36
C GLN A 249 -7.55 -6.71 0.64
N VAL A 250 -7.59 -5.37 0.65
CA VAL A 250 -6.53 -4.53 0.06
C VAL A 250 -5.20 -4.73 0.81
N GLY A 251 -5.25 -4.73 2.14
CA GLY A 251 -4.05 -4.97 2.98
C GLY A 251 -3.41 -6.34 2.74
N GLN A 252 -4.21 -7.40 2.62
CA GLN A 252 -3.71 -8.75 2.31
C GLN A 252 -3.13 -8.83 0.90
N TYR A 253 -3.78 -8.22 -0.09
CA TYR A 253 -3.23 -8.11 -1.44
C TYR A 253 -1.81 -7.50 -1.43
N LEU A 254 -1.61 -6.39 -0.69
CA LEU A 254 -0.30 -5.75 -0.56
C LEU A 254 0.69 -6.63 0.21
N ALA A 255 0.25 -7.27 1.29
CA ALA A 255 1.09 -8.14 2.11
C ALA A 255 1.64 -9.34 1.33
N GLU A 256 0.77 -10.02 0.59
CA GLU A 256 1.14 -11.16 -0.26
C GLU A 256 2.10 -10.74 -1.37
N ARG A 257 1.81 -9.60 -2.03
CA ARG A 257 2.62 -9.08 -3.14
C ARG A 257 4.04 -8.74 -2.72
N TYR A 258 4.19 -8.08 -1.58
CA TYR A 258 5.45 -7.53 -1.09
C TYR A 258 6.14 -8.39 -0.02
N ALA A 259 5.58 -9.57 0.30
CA ALA A 259 6.03 -10.44 1.38
C ALA A 259 6.14 -9.73 2.75
N LEU A 260 5.18 -8.85 3.03
CA LEU A 260 5.06 -8.13 4.28
C LEU A 260 4.07 -8.81 5.22
N SER A 261 4.15 -8.49 6.50
CA SER A 261 3.16 -8.95 7.47
C SER A 261 2.01 -7.94 7.56
N TYR A 262 0.78 -8.44 7.52
CA TYR A 262 -0.42 -7.64 7.75
C TYR A 262 -1.29 -8.38 8.74
N ALA A 263 -1.63 -7.73 9.85
CA ALA A 263 -2.33 -8.38 10.95
C ALA A 263 -3.70 -8.93 10.55
N GLY A 264 -4.32 -8.33 9.52
CA GLY A 264 -5.65 -8.64 9.08
C GLY A 264 -6.70 -8.34 10.15
N ILE A 265 -7.83 -7.77 9.75
CA ILE A 265 -9.07 -8.16 10.41
C ILE A 265 -9.37 -9.55 9.86
N VAL A 266 -9.53 -10.55 10.73
CA VAL A 266 -9.64 -11.96 10.31
C VAL A 266 -10.85 -12.14 9.39
N VAL A 267 -10.62 -12.12 8.08
CA VAL A 267 -11.61 -12.57 7.09
C VAL A 267 -11.58 -14.09 7.12
N PRO A 268 -12.69 -14.78 7.48
CA PRO A 268 -12.73 -16.22 7.37
C PRO A 268 -12.59 -16.59 5.89
N GLU A 269 -11.54 -17.33 5.55
CA GLU A 269 -11.31 -17.94 4.24
C GLU A 269 -12.64 -18.44 3.63
N PRO A 270 -12.96 -18.12 2.36
CA PRO A 270 -14.11 -18.73 1.71
C PRO A 270 -13.89 -20.23 1.75
N THR A 271 -14.72 -20.92 2.55
CA THR A 271 -14.65 -22.37 2.76
C THR A 271 -14.41 -23.08 1.43
N SER A 272 -13.19 -23.56 1.25
CA SER A 272 -12.84 -24.38 0.10
C SER A 272 -13.63 -25.68 0.22
N VAL A 273 -14.72 -25.79 -0.55
CA VAL A 273 -15.50 -27.03 -0.64
C VAL A 273 -14.64 -28.04 -1.40
N PHE A 274 -13.88 -28.85 -0.67
CA PHE A 274 -13.27 -30.05 -1.22
C PHE A 274 -14.39 -31.02 -1.62
N MET A 275 -14.76 -31.02 -2.90
CA MET A 275 -15.61 -32.05 -3.47
C MET A 275 -14.80 -33.36 -3.53
N ILE A 276 -14.96 -34.21 -2.52
CA ILE A 276 -14.42 -35.57 -2.54
C ILE A 276 -15.25 -36.38 -3.53
N LEU A 277 -14.70 -36.64 -4.72
CA LEU A 277 -15.24 -37.64 -5.64
C LEU A 277 -15.02 -39.05 -5.03
N PRO A 278 -16.06 -39.85 -4.77
CA PRO A 278 -15.87 -41.21 -4.30
C PRO A 278 -15.27 -42.07 -5.43
N VAL A 279 -14.03 -42.53 -5.24
CA VAL A 279 -13.46 -43.60 -6.07
C VAL A 279 -14.14 -44.91 -5.69
N ALA A 280 -14.97 -45.43 -6.59
CA ALA A 280 -15.55 -46.76 -6.43
C ALA A 280 -14.45 -47.82 -6.64
N THR A 281 -13.86 -48.31 -5.55
CA THR A 281 -12.95 -49.45 -5.60
C THR A 281 -13.76 -50.72 -5.83
N GLY A 282 -13.78 -51.21 -7.07
CA GLY A 282 -14.39 -52.48 -7.44
C GLY A 282 -13.74 -53.66 -6.72
N LEU A 283 -14.51 -54.33 -5.86
CA LEU A 283 -14.13 -55.54 -5.14
C LEU A 283 -14.11 -56.74 -6.10
N LEU A 284 -12.94 -57.09 -6.66
CA LEU A 284 -12.76 -58.33 -7.43
C LEU A 284 -12.69 -59.54 -6.48
N MET A 285 -13.84 -60.13 -6.16
CA MET A 285 -13.92 -61.44 -5.52
C MET A 285 -13.45 -62.53 -6.51
N ARG A 286 -12.27 -63.09 -6.28
CA ARG A 286 -11.83 -64.30 -6.99
C ARG A 286 -12.43 -65.54 -6.32
N ARG A 287 -13.46 -66.09 -6.97
CA ARG A 287 -14.14 -67.35 -6.63
C ARG A 287 -13.12 -68.51 -6.64
N ARG A 288 -12.89 -69.17 -5.49
CA ARG A 288 -12.18 -70.46 -5.44
C ARG A 288 -13.11 -71.56 -5.95
N GLY A 289 -12.76 -72.19 -7.07
CA GLY A 289 -13.34 -73.45 -7.53
C GLY A 289 -12.33 -74.57 -7.34
N ARG A 290 -12.75 -75.60 -6.59
CA ARG A 290 -12.21 -76.95 -6.35
C ARG A 290 -10.74 -77.23 -6.65
#